data_AF-A0A6P0U246-F1
#
_entry.id   AF-A0A6P0U246-F1
#
_cell.length_a   1.000
_cell.length_b   1.000
_cell.length_c   1.000
_cell.angle_alpha   90.00
_cell.angle_beta   90.00
_cell.angle_gamma   90.00
#
_symmetry.space_group_name_H-M   'P 1'
#
loop_
_entity.id
_entity.type
_entity.pdbx_description
1 polymer ?
#
loop_
_entity_poly.entity_id
_entity_poly.type
_entity_poly.pdbx_seq_one_letter_code
_entity_poly.pdbx_strand_id
1 'polypeptide(L)'
;MKAFILFVTLCFCLHGNASDATFSLSNIDSTTLQNEFPYEAYLSSGILQRPADLHRDKLYLTEKGADGERIVYQLCKLYLEQQPPALTDFDDLRKKLRMAEAFALKHELFPDSKAYYASKDLLFDAVAKTIEEAIKNGEANPNDPNVLYLVMRLEENKYHLNIRKSVWSKLLFHIGKGNWSYIFDRFTKRYQDYWLEITLAVLVFALPFVLFWFRRRFRR
;
A
#
# COMPACT_ATOMS: atom_id res chain seq x y z
N MET A 1 -15.12 31.20 2.51
CA MET A 1 -14.91 31.55 1.08
C MET A 1 -13.40 31.72 0.88
N LYS A 2 -12.84 31.03 -0.13
CA LYS A 2 -11.43 31.04 -0.61
C LYS A 2 -10.42 30.28 0.26
N ALA A 3 -10.21 28.97 0.03
CA ALA A 3 -9.43 28.32 -1.04
C ALA A 3 -7.95 28.17 -0.68
N PHE A 4 -7.59 26.96 -0.23
CA PHE A 4 -6.20 26.48 -0.17
C PHE A 4 -6.20 24.98 -0.48
N ILE A 5 -6.64 24.64 -1.69
CA ILE A 5 -6.40 23.32 -2.29
C ILE A 5 -5.13 23.49 -3.10
N LEU A 6 -4.00 23.18 -2.47
CA LEU A 6 -2.71 23.13 -3.12
C LEU A 6 -2.67 21.81 -3.90
N PHE A 7 -3.06 21.90 -5.16
CA PHE A 7 -3.01 20.84 -6.16
C PHE A 7 -1.53 20.55 -6.43
N VAL A 8 -0.96 19.58 -5.71
CA VAL A 8 0.37 19.04 -6.04
C VAL A 8 0.19 18.11 -7.22
N THR A 9 0.22 18.68 -8.42
CA THR A 9 0.38 17.94 -9.67
C THR A 9 1.81 17.41 -9.71
N LEU A 10 2.03 16.25 -9.08
CA LEU A 10 3.25 15.47 -9.24
C LEU A 10 3.23 14.89 -10.66
N CYS A 11 3.81 15.62 -11.61
CA CYS A 11 4.22 15.08 -12.91
C CYS A 11 5.28 14.01 -12.67
N PHE A 12 4.84 12.78 -12.45
CA PHE A 12 5.69 11.60 -12.56
C PHE A 12 5.99 11.35 -14.04
N CYS A 13 6.98 12.05 -14.57
CA CYS A 13 7.64 11.66 -15.81
C CYS A 13 8.56 10.47 -15.51
N LEU A 14 7.98 9.27 -15.47
CA LEU A 14 8.75 8.02 -15.52
C LEU A 14 9.30 7.86 -16.94
N HIS A 15 10.49 8.40 -17.19
CA HIS A 15 11.31 8.00 -18.35
C HIS A 15 11.91 6.63 -18.06
N GLY A 16 11.14 5.58 -18.36
CA GLY A 16 11.69 4.25 -18.59
C GLY A 16 12.00 4.13 -20.08
N ASN A 17 13.27 3.93 -20.43
CA ASN A 17 13.67 3.51 -21.77
C ASN A 17 13.05 2.12 -22.06
N ALA A 18 11.88 2.11 -22.67
CA ALA A 18 11.26 0.91 -23.24
C ALA A 18 11.60 0.88 -24.73
N SER A 19 12.10 -0.26 -25.23
CA SER A 19 12.39 -0.48 -26.64
C SER A 19 11.16 -0.18 -27.50
N ASP A 20 11.33 0.69 -28.52
CA ASP A 20 10.31 1.23 -29.42
C ASP A 20 9.73 0.21 -30.43
N ALA A 21 9.27 -0.94 -29.95
CA ALA A 21 8.24 -1.69 -30.65
C ALA A 21 6.88 -1.19 -30.17
N THR A 22 6.40 -0.08 -30.73
CA THR A 22 5.07 0.46 -30.44
C THR A 22 4.02 -0.50 -31.01
N PHE A 23 3.59 -1.46 -30.20
CA PHE A 23 2.42 -2.27 -30.50
C PHE A 23 1.22 -1.34 -30.73
N SER A 24 0.57 -1.45 -31.90
CA SER A 24 -0.55 -0.58 -32.28
C SER A 24 -1.79 -1.41 -32.63
N LEU A 25 -2.86 -1.21 -31.86
CA LEU A 25 -4.15 -1.88 -32.07
C LEU A 25 -4.83 -1.49 -33.38
N SER A 26 -4.45 -0.36 -34.00
CA SER A 26 -5.02 0.09 -35.28
C SER A 26 -4.70 -0.84 -36.44
N ASN A 27 -3.66 -1.66 -36.32
CA ASN A 27 -3.19 -2.55 -37.39
C ASN A 27 -3.83 -3.94 -37.33
N ILE A 28 -4.69 -4.21 -36.34
CA ILE A 28 -5.36 -5.49 -36.14
C ILE A 28 -6.82 -5.33 -36.56
N ASP A 29 -7.33 -6.29 -37.33
CA ASP A 29 -8.73 -6.29 -37.78
C ASP A 29 -9.69 -6.51 -36.59
N SER A 30 -10.90 -5.97 -36.71
CA SER A 30 -11.89 -6.02 -35.63
C SER A 30 -12.30 -7.45 -35.27
N THR A 31 -12.29 -8.38 -36.23
CA THR A 31 -12.66 -9.78 -36.00
C THR A 31 -11.61 -10.48 -35.15
N THR A 32 -10.32 -10.27 -35.44
CA THR A 32 -9.23 -10.75 -34.58
C THR A 32 -9.26 -10.11 -33.20
N LEU A 33 -9.56 -8.80 -33.07
CA LEU A 33 -9.68 -8.15 -31.75
C LEU A 33 -10.79 -8.74 -30.88
N GLN A 34 -11.87 -9.24 -31.49
CA GLN A 34 -12.99 -9.86 -30.78
C GLN A 34 -12.71 -11.32 -30.39
N ASN A 35 -12.04 -12.08 -31.26
CA ASN A 35 -11.88 -13.52 -31.10
C ASN A 35 -10.53 -13.92 -30.49
N GLU A 36 -9.45 -13.20 -30.82
CA GLU A 36 -8.07 -13.56 -30.52
C GLU A 36 -7.23 -12.31 -30.19
N PHE A 37 -7.58 -11.64 -29.08
CA PHE A 37 -6.79 -10.49 -28.63
C PHE A 37 -5.34 -10.92 -28.30
N PRO A 38 -4.31 -10.25 -28.83
CA PRO A 38 -2.91 -10.67 -28.69
C PRO A 38 -2.32 -10.23 -27.34
N TYR A 39 -2.75 -10.89 -26.26
CA TYR A 39 -2.40 -10.54 -24.88
C TYR A 39 -0.90 -10.46 -24.63
N GLU A 40 -0.10 -11.40 -25.13
CA GLU A 40 1.34 -11.47 -24.86
C GLU A 40 2.12 -10.31 -25.48
N ALA A 41 1.86 -10.02 -26.77
CA ALA A 41 2.48 -8.90 -27.46
C ALA A 41 2.07 -7.57 -26.82
N TYR A 42 0.80 -7.46 -26.40
CA TYR A 42 0.30 -6.27 -25.75
C TYR A 42 0.90 -6.05 -24.36
N LEU A 43 1.04 -7.11 -23.54
CA LEU A 43 1.72 -7.03 -22.24
C LEU A 43 3.19 -6.66 -22.39
N SER A 44 3.88 -7.23 -23.38
CA SER A 44 5.29 -6.95 -23.66
C SER A 44 5.56 -5.48 -24.01
N SER A 45 4.55 -4.75 -24.50
CA SER A 45 4.64 -3.30 -24.75
C SER A 45 4.67 -2.44 -23.47
N GLY A 46 4.54 -3.05 -22.29
CA GLY A 46 4.52 -2.36 -21.01
C GLY A 46 3.24 -1.55 -20.76
N ILE A 47 2.14 -1.88 -21.44
CA ILE A 47 0.90 -1.09 -21.41
C ILE A 47 0.30 -0.92 -20.00
N LEU A 48 0.46 -1.91 -19.11
CA LEU A 48 -0.05 -1.83 -17.73
C LEU A 48 0.62 -0.72 -16.89
N GLN A 49 1.83 -0.29 -17.28
CA GLN A 49 2.52 0.83 -16.65
C GLN A 49 2.06 2.19 -17.18
N ARG A 50 1.20 2.20 -18.20
CA ARG A 50 0.66 3.40 -18.86
C ARG A 50 -0.88 3.40 -18.81
N PRO A 51 -1.51 3.58 -17.64
CA PRO A 51 -2.96 3.45 -17.49
C PRO A 51 -3.78 4.43 -18.33
N ALA A 52 -3.19 5.55 -18.77
CA ALA A 52 -3.84 6.47 -19.70
C ALA A 52 -3.95 5.87 -21.11
N ASP A 53 -2.86 5.28 -21.62
CA ASP A 53 -2.87 4.59 -22.90
C ASP A 53 -3.80 3.37 -22.84
N LEU A 54 -3.73 2.58 -21.77
CA LEU A 54 -4.61 1.43 -21.56
C LEU A 54 -6.10 1.82 -21.58
N HIS A 55 -6.44 3.00 -21.03
CA HIS A 55 -7.82 3.48 -21.06
C HIS A 55 -8.28 3.88 -22.46
N ARG A 56 -7.43 4.61 -23.20
CA ARG A 56 -7.72 4.95 -24.59
C ARG A 56 -7.95 3.68 -25.41
N ASP A 57 -7.07 2.71 -25.23
CA ASP A 57 -7.11 1.46 -25.96
C ASP A 57 -8.33 0.60 -25.56
N LYS A 58 -8.74 0.63 -24.28
CA LYS A 58 -10.01 0.06 -23.82
C LYS A 58 -11.20 0.65 -24.58
N LEU A 59 -11.28 1.97 -24.70
CA LEU A 59 -12.38 2.64 -25.41
C LEU A 59 -12.37 2.26 -26.89
N TYR A 60 -11.20 2.25 -27.53
CA TYR A 60 -11.04 1.81 -28.91
C TYR A 60 -11.54 0.37 -29.12
N LEU A 61 -11.20 -0.55 -28.21
CA LEU A 61 -11.66 -1.95 -28.29
C LEU A 61 -13.18 -2.05 -28.18
N THR A 62 -13.79 -1.29 -27.26
CA THR A 62 -15.24 -1.23 -27.12
C THR A 62 -15.92 -0.69 -28.38
N GLU A 63 -15.37 0.36 -29.00
CA GLU A 63 -15.87 0.92 -30.28
C GLU A 63 -15.79 -0.10 -31.44
N LYS A 64 -14.81 -1.01 -31.41
CA LYS A 64 -14.67 -2.11 -32.38
C LYS A 64 -15.52 -3.34 -32.03
N GLY A 65 -16.37 -3.26 -31.01
CA GLY A 65 -17.28 -4.34 -30.60
C GLY A 65 -16.62 -5.42 -29.74
N ALA A 66 -15.39 -5.23 -29.26
CA ALA A 66 -14.74 -6.11 -28.30
C ALA A 66 -15.07 -5.70 -26.86
N ASP A 67 -14.95 -6.63 -25.91
CA ASP A 67 -15.17 -6.35 -24.49
C ASP A 67 -13.89 -5.77 -23.85
N GLY A 68 -13.74 -4.44 -23.95
CA GLY A 68 -12.58 -3.72 -23.41
C GLY A 68 -12.42 -3.90 -21.88
N GLU A 69 -13.51 -3.99 -21.12
CA GLU A 69 -13.44 -4.21 -19.66
C GLU A 69 -12.83 -5.58 -19.34
N ARG A 70 -13.32 -6.63 -20.01
CA ARG A 70 -12.77 -7.99 -19.86
C ARG A 70 -11.30 -8.05 -20.26
N ILE A 71 -10.90 -7.36 -21.33
CA ILE A 71 -9.51 -7.33 -21.79
C ILE A 71 -8.60 -6.71 -20.74
N VAL A 72 -8.96 -5.56 -20.17
CA VAL A 72 -8.15 -4.90 -19.11
C VAL A 72 -7.96 -5.82 -17.91
N TYR A 73 -9.03 -6.46 -17.44
CA TYR A 73 -8.96 -7.42 -16.33
C TYR A 73 -8.07 -8.62 -16.66
N GLN A 74 -8.28 -9.23 -17.84
CA GLN A 74 -7.53 -10.41 -18.27
C GLN A 74 -6.04 -10.11 -18.45
N LEU A 75 -5.68 -8.90 -18.91
CA LEU A 75 -4.29 -8.46 -19.00
C LEU A 75 -3.62 -8.42 -17.63
N CYS A 76 -4.28 -7.85 -16.61
CA CYS A 76 -3.72 -7.81 -15.26
C CYS A 76 -3.58 -9.21 -14.67
N LYS A 77 -4.54 -10.10 -14.92
CA LYS A 77 -4.48 -11.50 -14.49
C LYS A 77 -3.29 -12.23 -15.12
N LEU A 78 -3.16 -12.18 -16.45
CA LEU A 78 -2.05 -12.79 -17.18
C LEU A 78 -0.69 -12.23 -16.76
N TYR A 79 -0.60 -10.92 -16.51
CA TYR A 79 0.61 -10.29 -16.02
C TYR A 79 1.05 -10.88 -14.67
N LEU A 80 0.12 -11.08 -13.73
CA LEU A 80 0.41 -11.69 -12.44
C LEU A 80 0.75 -13.19 -12.54
N GLU A 81 0.18 -13.90 -13.52
CA GLU A 81 0.52 -15.30 -13.79
C GLU A 81 1.93 -15.44 -14.38
N GLN A 82 2.32 -14.54 -15.29
CA GLN A 82 3.65 -14.54 -15.92
C GLN A 82 4.75 -14.01 -14.99
N GLN A 83 4.41 -13.02 -14.15
CA GLN A 83 5.34 -12.36 -13.24
C GLN A 83 4.73 -12.33 -11.84
N PRO A 84 4.64 -13.48 -11.15
CA PRO A 84 4.11 -13.52 -9.81
C PRO A 84 4.96 -12.66 -8.86
N PRO A 85 4.33 -11.93 -7.92
CA PRO A 85 5.06 -11.16 -6.91
C PRO A 85 5.98 -12.07 -6.10
N ALA A 86 7.26 -11.68 -6.01
CA ALA A 86 8.29 -12.41 -5.27
C ALA A 86 9.02 -11.48 -4.30
N LEU A 87 9.33 -11.97 -3.10
CA LEU A 87 9.99 -11.20 -2.04
C LEU A 87 11.46 -10.90 -2.33
N THR A 88 12.08 -11.70 -3.19
CA THR A 88 13.48 -11.52 -3.61
C THR A 88 13.67 -10.24 -4.41
N ASP A 89 12.59 -9.62 -4.91
CA ASP A 89 12.62 -8.40 -5.70
C ASP A 89 11.63 -7.36 -5.15
N PHE A 90 12.11 -6.56 -4.20
CA PHE A 90 11.32 -5.46 -3.63
C PHE A 90 10.94 -4.39 -4.67
N ASP A 91 11.73 -4.21 -5.73
CA ASP A 91 11.45 -3.20 -6.74
C ASP A 91 10.30 -3.66 -7.65
N ASP A 92 10.21 -4.95 -7.96
CA ASP A 92 9.04 -5.54 -8.62
C ASP A 92 7.77 -5.41 -7.75
N LEU A 93 7.85 -5.72 -6.45
CA LEU A 93 6.71 -5.52 -5.54
C LEU A 93 6.25 -4.06 -5.50
N ARG A 94 7.19 -3.11 -5.44
CA ARG A 94 6.89 -1.67 -5.50
C ARG A 94 6.25 -1.29 -6.82
N LYS A 95 6.75 -1.83 -7.94
CA LYS A 95 6.21 -1.57 -9.27
C LYS A 95 4.76 -2.04 -9.36
N LYS A 96 4.46 -3.26 -8.88
CA LYS A 96 3.09 -3.80 -8.81
C LYS A 96 2.16 -2.95 -7.94
N LEU A 97 2.65 -2.49 -6.78
CA LEU A 97 1.94 -1.55 -5.92
C LEU A 97 1.63 -0.23 -6.62
N ARG A 98 2.61 0.37 -7.31
CA ARG A 98 2.41 1.61 -8.08
C ARG A 98 1.41 1.43 -9.22
N MET A 99 1.41 0.29 -9.89
CA MET A 99 0.40 -0.03 -10.92
C MET A 99 -1.00 -0.11 -10.30
N ALA A 100 -1.14 -0.77 -9.15
CA ALA A 100 -2.41 -0.86 -8.43
C ALA A 100 -2.94 0.53 -8.00
N GLU A 101 -2.05 1.37 -7.47
CA GLU A 101 -2.37 2.76 -7.10
C GLU A 101 -2.80 3.59 -8.32
N ALA A 102 -2.13 3.42 -9.45
CA ALA A 102 -2.50 4.12 -10.67
C ALA A 102 -3.87 3.65 -11.20
N PHE A 103 -4.23 2.38 -11.05
CA PHE A 103 -5.59 1.90 -11.33
C PHE A 103 -6.63 2.38 -10.33
N ALA A 104 -6.28 2.54 -9.06
CA ALA A 104 -7.15 3.16 -8.07
C ALA A 104 -7.50 4.60 -8.48
N LEU A 105 -6.50 5.40 -8.86
CA LEU A 105 -6.71 6.77 -9.36
C LEU A 105 -7.55 6.77 -10.65
N LYS A 106 -7.33 5.83 -11.56
CA LYS A 106 -8.16 5.72 -12.77
C LYS A 106 -9.61 5.35 -12.47
N HIS A 107 -9.86 4.50 -11.47
CA HIS A 107 -11.21 4.21 -11.03
C HIS A 107 -11.89 5.45 -10.42
N GLU A 108 -11.17 6.28 -9.65
CA GLU A 108 -11.71 7.54 -9.15
C GLU A 108 -12.11 8.51 -10.29
N LEU A 109 -11.33 8.53 -11.36
CA LEU A 109 -11.62 9.35 -12.55
C LEU A 109 -12.69 8.72 -13.46
N PHE A 110 -12.81 7.39 -13.48
CA PHE A 110 -13.70 6.62 -14.34
C PHE A 110 -14.44 5.54 -13.52
N PRO A 111 -15.36 5.95 -12.62
CA PRO A 111 -15.98 5.04 -11.64
C PRO A 111 -16.82 3.94 -12.28
N ASP A 112 -17.34 4.17 -13.49
CA ASP A 112 -18.16 3.19 -14.21
C ASP A 112 -17.36 1.98 -14.72
N SER A 113 -16.03 2.08 -14.78
CA SER A 113 -15.16 1.00 -15.24
C SER A 113 -14.86 0.02 -14.11
N LYS A 114 -15.57 -1.10 -14.11
CA LYS A 114 -15.37 -2.20 -13.14
C LYS A 114 -14.02 -2.89 -13.32
N ALA A 115 -13.46 -2.89 -14.53
CA ALA A 115 -12.18 -3.54 -14.80
C ALA A 115 -11.03 -2.91 -14.02
N TYR A 116 -10.98 -1.57 -13.88
CA TYR A 116 -9.94 -0.92 -13.08
C TYR A 116 -10.06 -1.22 -11.60
N TYR A 117 -11.29 -1.28 -11.08
CA TYR A 117 -11.54 -1.70 -9.71
C TYR A 117 -11.10 -3.16 -9.49
N ALA A 118 -11.50 -4.09 -10.35
CA ALA A 118 -11.08 -5.48 -10.21
C ALA A 118 -9.56 -5.67 -10.40
N SER A 119 -8.94 -4.90 -11.30
CA SER A 119 -7.50 -4.97 -11.58
C SER A 119 -6.65 -4.40 -10.46
N LYS A 120 -7.08 -3.30 -9.82
CA LYS A 120 -6.39 -2.77 -8.63
C LYS A 120 -6.44 -3.80 -7.49
N ASP A 121 -7.60 -4.42 -7.28
CA ASP A 121 -7.81 -5.42 -6.23
C ASP A 121 -6.89 -6.62 -6.44
N LEU A 122 -6.82 -7.14 -7.68
CA LEU A 122 -5.92 -8.23 -8.02
C LEU A 122 -4.46 -7.93 -7.67
N LEU A 123 -3.96 -6.75 -8.05
CA LEU A 123 -2.57 -6.37 -7.81
C LEU A 123 -2.29 -6.15 -6.32
N PHE A 124 -3.16 -5.44 -5.61
CA PHE A 124 -2.99 -5.22 -4.17
C PHE A 124 -3.07 -6.54 -3.40
N ASP A 125 -4.05 -7.39 -3.69
CA ASP A 125 -4.19 -8.70 -3.04
C ASP A 125 -3.00 -9.61 -3.31
N ALA A 126 -2.47 -9.61 -4.54
CA ALA A 126 -1.32 -10.44 -4.88
C ALA A 126 -0.09 -10.02 -4.06
N VAL A 127 0.20 -8.72 -4.01
CA VAL A 127 1.32 -8.20 -3.20
C VAL A 127 1.08 -8.44 -1.71
N ALA A 128 -0.16 -8.23 -1.24
CA ALA A 128 -0.52 -8.40 0.16
C ALA A 128 -0.31 -9.85 0.63
N LYS A 129 -0.83 -10.83 -0.12
CA LYS A 129 -0.66 -12.26 0.17
C LYS A 129 0.80 -12.66 0.21
N THR A 130 1.60 -12.22 -0.77
CA THR A 130 3.03 -12.51 -0.81
C THR A 130 3.74 -12.00 0.44
N ILE A 131 3.46 -10.77 0.89
CA ILE A 131 4.08 -10.21 2.10
C ILE A 131 3.57 -10.92 3.37
N GLU A 132 2.28 -11.23 3.43
CA GLU A 132 1.70 -11.92 4.59
C GLU A 132 2.30 -13.33 4.77
N GLU A 133 2.38 -14.09 3.69
CA GLU A 133 2.99 -15.42 3.66
C GLU A 133 4.48 -15.33 4.02
N ALA A 134 5.22 -14.35 3.49
CA ALA A 134 6.61 -14.09 3.84
C ALA A 134 6.84 -13.95 5.34
N ILE A 135 6.02 -13.10 5.97
CA ILE A 135 6.16 -12.78 7.37
C ILE A 135 5.73 -13.97 8.23
N LYS A 136 4.68 -14.69 7.80
CA LYS A 136 4.21 -15.90 8.47
C LYS A 136 5.26 -17.01 8.45
N ASN A 137 5.98 -17.16 7.34
CA ASN A 137 7.03 -18.17 7.16
C ASN A 137 8.38 -17.73 7.76
N GLY A 138 8.51 -16.48 8.20
CA GLY A 138 9.76 -15.93 8.76
C GLY A 138 10.79 -15.53 7.70
N GLU A 139 10.41 -15.49 6.42
CA GLU A 139 11.25 -15.08 5.29
C GLU A 139 11.41 -13.55 5.21
N ALA A 140 10.43 -12.81 5.75
CA ALA A 140 10.47 -11.35 5.83
C ALA A 140 10.29 -10.85 7.27
N ASN A 141 11.11 -9.86 7.65
CA ASN A 141 10.97 -9.18 8.94
C ASN A 141 9.95 -8.02 8.79
N PRO A 142 8.84 -7.99 9.55
CA PRO A 142 7.86 -6.91 9.47
C PRO A 142 8.41 -5.54 9.91
N ASN A 143 9.57 -5.49 10.55
CA ASN A 143 10.26 -4.25 10.93
C ASN A 143 11.33 -3.82 9.92
N ASP A 144 11.56 -4.58 8.85
CA ASP A 144 12.45 -4.16 7.77
C ASP A 144 11.87 -2.91 7.08
N PRO A 145 12.65 -1.84 6.83
CA PRO A 145 12.15 -0.62 6.21
C PRO A 145 11.44 -0.83 4.86
N ASN A 146 11.92 -1.77 4.03
CA ASN A 146 11.31 -2.08 2.74
C ASN A 146 9.95 -2.75 2.91
N VAL A 147 9.87 -3.74 3.81
CA VAL A 147 8.61 -4.43 4.13
C VAL A 147 7.62 -3.45 4.76
N LEU A 148 8.07 -2.63 5.70
CA LEU A 148 7.25 -1.62 6.36
C LEU A 148 6.68 -0.61 5.36
N TYR A 149 7.48 -0.16 4.39
CA TYR A 149 7.00 0.71 3.32
C TYR A 149 5.85 0.05 2.54
N LEU A 150 6.02 -1.20 2.11
CA LEU A 150 4.98 -1.92 1.35
C LEU A 150 3.70 -2.11 2.19
N VAL A 151 3.85 -2.51 3.46
CA VAL A 151 2.73 -2.66 4.41
C VAL A 151 1.97 -1.34 4.58
N MET A 152 2.69 -0.23 4.76
CA MET A 152 2.07 1.10 4.91
C MET A 152 1.28 1.50 3.66
N ARG A 153 1.84 1.29 2.46
CA ARG A 153 1.14 1.60 1.19
C ARG A 153 -0.11 0.74 0.99
N LEU A 154 -0.06 -0.54 1.38
CA LEU A 154 -1.23 -1.41 1.37
C LEU A 154 -2.31 -0.93 2.36
N GLU A 155 -1.94 -0.57 3.60
CA GLU A 155 -2.87 -0.05 4.60
C GLU A 155 -3.52 1.28 4.17
N GLU A 156 -2.78 2.17 3.52
CA GLU A 156 -3.29 3.44 2.97
C GLU A 156 -4.39 3.18 1.91
N ASN A 157 -4.23 2.12 1.11
CA ASN A 157 -5.18 1.67 0.10
C ASN A 157 -6.25 0.71 0.64
N LYS A 158 -6.37 0.55 1.97
CA LYS A 158 -7.35 -0.30 2.66
C LYS A 158 -7.14 -1.81 2.53
N TYR A 159 -5.92 -2.24 2.18
CA TYR A 159 -5.52 -3.65 2.20
C TYR A 159 -4.77 -3.94 3.50
N HIS A 160 -5.50 -4.45 4.49
CA HIS A 160 -4.94 -4.78 5.79
C HIS A 160 -4.34 -6.17 5.77
N LEU A 161 -3.06 -6.27 6.09
CA LEU A 161 -2.37 -7.54 6.26
C LEU A 161 -2.69 -8.13 7.63
N ASN A 162 -3.00 -9.42 7.69
CA ASN A 162 -3.24 -10.11 8.97
C ASN A 162 -1.91 -10.51 9.64
N ILE A 163 -1.01 -9.55 9.78
CA ILE A 163 0.27 -9.76 10.44
C ILE A 163 0.08 -9.58 11.94
N ARG A 164 0.58 -10.53 12.73
CA ARG A 164 0.64 -10.42 14.19
C ARG A 164 1.64 -9.33 14.59
N LYS A 165 1.20 -8.06 14.61
CA LYS A 165 2.03 -6.93 15.06
C LYS A 165 2.59 -7.22 16.46
N SER A 166 3.91 -7.10 16.61
CA SER A 166 4.56 -7.25 17.92
C SER A 166 4.00 -6.24 18.92
N VAL A 167 4.03 -6.56 20.22
CA VAL A 167 3.49 -5.66 21.26
C VAL A 167 4.17 -4.29 21.22
N TRP A 168 5.46 -4.27 20.90
CA TRP A 168 6.27 -3.06 20.77
C TRP A 168 5.91 -2.22 19.55
N SER A 169 5.64 -2.83 18.39
CA SER A 169 5.24 -2.06 17.20
C SER A 169 3.84 -1.46 17.36
N LYS A 170 2.92 -2.15 18.06
CA LYS A 170 1.64 -1.57 18.48
C LYS A 170 1.85 -0.37 19.40
N LEU A 171 2.73 -0.50 20.39
CA LEU A 171 3.00 0.58 21.34
C LEU A 171 3.57 1.82 20.64
N LEU A 172 4.58 1.65 19.78
CA LEU A 172 5.19 2.75 19.02
C LEU A 172 4.19 3.44 18.08
N PHE A 173 3.31 2.67 17.42
CA PHE A 173 2.24 3.23 16.58
C PHE A 173 1.29 4.12 17.39
N HIS A 174 0.87 3.68 18.58
CA HIS A 174 -0.01 4.47 19.44
C HIS A 174 0.69 5.69 20.06
N ILE A 175 2.01 5.61 20.33
CA ILE A 175 2.82 6.76 20.76
C ILE A 175 2.86 7.82 19.64
N GLY A 176 3.17 7.42 18.40
CA GLY A 176 3.25 8.33 17.26
C GLY A 176 1.91 8.98 16.89
N LYS A 177 0.78 8.30 17.13
CA LYS A 177 -0.58 8.82 16.94
C LYS A 177 -1.10 9.67 18.11
N GLY A 178 -0.30 9.86 19.17
CA GLY A 178 -0.72 10.58 20.38
C GLY A 178 -1.87 9.90 21.13
N ASN A 179 -2.09 8.60 20.91
CA ASN A 179 -3.18 7.86 21.53
C ASN A 179 -2.76 7.38 22.93
N TRP A 180 -2.59 8.34 23.83
CA TRP A 180 -2.16 8.12 25.21
C TRP A 180 -3.16 7.28 26.01
N SER A 181 -4.46 7.32 25.66
CA SER A 181 -5.47 6.51 26.34
C SER A 181 -5.24 5.01 26.14
N TYR A 182 -4.83 4.59 24.92
CA TYR A 182 -4.49 3.19 24.65
C TYR A 182 -3.25 2.74 25.43
N ILE A 183 -2.23 3.60 25.50
CA ILE A 183 -0.98 3.31 26.22
C ILE A 183 -1.28 3.18 27.72
N PHE A 184 -2.05 4.14 28.27
CA PHE A 184 -2.44 4.14 29.67
C PHE A 184 -3.30 2.92 30.01
N ASP A 185 -4.32 2.60 29.20
CA ASP A 185 -5.17 1.41 29.37
C ASP A 185 -4.37 0.10 29.32
N ARG A 186 -3.35 0.02 28.46
CA ARG A 186 -2.47 -1.15 28.40
C ARG A 186 -1.53 -1.25 29.60
N PHE A 187 -1.02 -0.13 30.11
CA PHE A 187 -0.21 -0.10 31.32
C PHE A 187 -1.05 -0.42 32.56
N THR A 188 -2.22 0.20 32.72
CA THR A 188 -3.10 -0.03 33.87
C THR A 188 -3.63 -1.44 33.94
N LYS A 189 -4.01 -2.05 32.81
CA LYS A 189 -4.46 -3.45 32.78
C LYS A 189 -3.33 -4.46 33.02
N ARG A 190 -2.10 -4.15 32.59
CA ARG A 190 -0.96 -5.06 32.72
C ARG A 190 -0.30 -4.99 34.08
N TYR A 191 -0.32 -3.82 34.70
CA TYR A 191 0.26 -3.58 36.03
C TYR A 191 -0.82 -3.32 37.06
N GLN A 192 -2.05 -3.79 36.83
CA GLN A 192 -3.19 -3.56 37.71
C GLN A 192 -2.88 -4.10 39.11
N ASP A 193 -2.24 -5.26 39.17
CA ASP A 193 -1.85 -5.94 40.40
C ASP A 193 -0.61 -5.31 41.07
N TYR A 194 0.20 -4.56 40.30
CA TYR A 194 1.44 -3.94 40.77
C TYR A 194 1.30 -2.43 41.03
N TRP A 195 0.09 -1.87 40.93
CA TRP A 195 -0.14 -0.43 41.10
C TRP A 195 0.33 0.09 42.46
N LEU A 196 0.15 -0.70 43.52
CA LEU A 196 0.63 -0.38 44.86
C LEU A 196 2.16 -0.38 44.95
N GLU A 197 2.82 -1.34 44.31
CA GLU A 197 4.29 -1.42 44.31
C GLU A 197 4.91 -0.28 43.49
N ILE A 198 4.31 0.05 42.34
CA ILE A 198 4.74 1.17 41.49
C ILE A 198 4.54 2.51 42.22
N THR A 199 3.40 2.72 42.90
CA THR A 199 3.16 3.95 43.66
C THR A 199 4.08 4.07 44.87
N LEU A 200 4.35 2.97 45.58
CA LEU A 200 5.35 2.93 46.65
C LEU A 200 6.76 3.25 46.14
N ALA A 201 7.17 2.67 45.02
CA ALA A 201 8.47 2.95 44.41
C ALA A 201 8.60 4.42 44.01
N VAL A 202 7.58 4.98 43.34
CA VAL A 202 7.56 6.40 42.96
C VAL A 202 7.60 7.30 44.20
N LEU A 203 6.87 6.97 45.28
CA LEU A 203 6.92 7.71 46.54
C LEU A 203 8.31 7.67 47.16
N VAL A 204 8.94 6.49 47.23
CA VAL A 204 10.30 6.31 47.78
C VAL A 204 11.35 7.08 46.97
N PHE A 205 11.22 7.12 45.64
CA PHE A 205 12.15 7.86 44.78
C PHE A 205 11.86 9.38 44.73
N ALA A 206 10.61 9.80 44.86
CA ALA A 206 10.22 11.21 44.82
C ALA A 206 10.40 11.92 46.16
N LEU A 207 10.23 11.21 47.29
CA LEU A 207 10.37 11.77 48.65
C LEU A 207 11.71 12.48 48.89
N PRO A 208 12.87 11.90 48.55
CA PRO A 208 14.17 12.57 48.69
C PRO A 208 14.23 13.87 47.89
N PHE A 209 13.63 13.89 46.71
CA PHE A 209 13.63 15.04 45.81
C PHE A 209 12.74 16.17 46.36
N VAL A 210 11.56 15.83 46.86
CA VAL A 210 10.64 16.76 47.52
C VAL A 210 11.25 17.32 48.80
N LEU A 211 11.85 16.47 49.64
CA LEU A 211 12.53 16.89 50.88
C LEU A 211 13.73 17.79 50.59
N PHE A 212 14.53 17.48 49.56
CA PHE A 212 15.62 18.32 49.10
C PHE A 212 15.12 19.69 48.63
N TRP A 213 14.05 19.71 47.83
CA TRP A 213 13.45 20.95 47.32
C TRP A 213 12.90 21.83 48.45
N PHE A 214 12.17 21.24 49.41
CA PHE A 214 11.70 21.93 50.61
C PHE A 214 12.86 22.50 51.43
N ARG A 215 13.91 21.70 51.68
CA ARG A 215 15.07 22.13 52.46
C ARG A 215 15.83 23.27 51.78
N ARG A 216 15.85 23.31 50.44
CA ARG A 216 16.42 24.42 49.66
C ARG A 216 15.56 25.69 49.73
N ARG A 217 14.23 25.56 49.79
CA ARG A 217 13.31 26.71 49.83
C ARG A 217 13.25 27.40 51.19
N PHE A 218 13.42 26.67 52.28
CA PHE A 218 13.40 27.22 53.66
C PHE A 218 14.78 27.60 54.22
N ARG A 219 15.85 27.46 53.44
CA ARG A 219 17.21 27.95 53.78
C ARG A 219 17.51 29.35 53.21
N ARG A 220 16.52 30.02 52.64
CA ARG A 220 16.53 31.45 52.31
C ARG A 220 15.60 32.15 53.28
#